data_AF-A0A928S8H5-F1
#
_entry.id   AF-A0A928S8H5-F1
#
_cell.length_a   1.000
_cell.length_b   1.000
_cell.length_c   1.000
_cell.angle_alpha   90.00
_cell.angle_beta   90.00
_cell.angle_gamma   90.00
#
_symmetry.space_group_name_H-M   'P 1'
#
loop_
_entity.id
_entity.type
_entity.pdbx_description
1 polymer ?
#
loop_
_entity_poly.entity_id
_entity_poly.type
_entity_poly.pdbx_seq_one_letter_code
_entity_poly.pdbx_strand_id
1 'polypeptide(L)'
;MKLLKKIFGSQESDQMICFIVKNYEEVYQHDEDVITKLEINLTEAGAIPAKIDFPSKLCCVTITDPAVKPENIQHVLEALGFQVEIIDTTTRKE
;
A
#
# COMPACT_ATOMS: atom_id res chain seq x y z
N MET A 1 29.78 -14.66 -29.51
CA MET A 1 30.11 -14.84 -28.08
C MET A 1 29.09 -14.07 -27.26
N LYS A 2 28.60 -14.69 -26.18
CA LYS A 2 27.36 -14.38 -25.46
C LYS A 2 27.35 -12.99 -24.81
N LEU A 3 26.41 -12.12 -25.21
CA LEU A 3 25.97 -10.96 -24.45
C LEU A 3 24.75 -11.38 -23.61
N LEU A 4 25.01 -12.01 -22.47
CA LEU A 4 23.99 -12.16 -21.44
C LEU A 4 24.25 -11.08 -20.41
N LYS A 5 23.52 -9.97 -20.56
CA LYS A 5 23.35 -8.97 -19.51
C LYS A 5 23.02 -9.72 -18.22
N LYS A 6 23.91 -9.56 -17.26
CA LYS A 6 23.80 -10.06 -15.91
C LYS A 6 22.67 -9.24 -15.25
N ILE A 7 21.41 -9.66 -15.44
CA ILE A 7 20.25 -9.13 -14.72
C ILE A 7 20.22 -9.85 -13.36
N PHE A 8 21.27 -9.65 -12.57
CA PHE A 8 21.23 -9.77 -11.12
C PHE A 8 21.28 -8.32 -10.68
N GLY A 9 20.22 -7.75 -10.12
CA GLY A 9 19.48 -8.28 -8.99
C GLY A 9 19.52 -7.16 -7.97
N SER A 10 18.76 -6.11 -8.22
CA SER A 10 18.35 -5.19 -7.17
C SER A 10 16.96 -5.67 -6.82
N GLN A 11 16.88 -6.52 -5.80
CA GLN A 11 15.68 -6.65 -5.01
C GLN A 11 15.47 -5.25 -4.41
N GLU A 12 14.84 -4.36 -5.18
CA GLU A 12 14.43 -3.05 -4.70
C GLU A 12 13.49 -3.38 -3.54
N SER A 13 14.01 -3.12 -2.35
CA SER A 13 13.49 -3.58 -1.09
C SER A 13 12.02 -3.19 -0.99
N ASP A 14 11.14 -4.19 -1.02
CA ASP A 14 9.71 -4.05 -0.78
C ASP A 14 9.49 -3.06 0.38
N GLN A 15 8.89 -1.91 0.09
CA GLN A 15 8.71 -0.86 1.08
C GLN A 15 7.34 -1.06 1.74
N MET A 16 7.35 -1.54 2.97
CA MET A 16 6.13 -1.55 3.78
C MET A 16 5.85 -0.14 4.29
N ILE A 17 4.65 0.35 4.04
CA ILE A 17 4.10 1.61 4.57
C ILE A 17 2.80 1.34 5.34
N CYS A 18 2.54 2.07 6.42
CA CYS A 18 1.31 1.96 7.19
C CYS A 18 0.60 3.30 7.29
N PHE A 19 -0.73 3.26 7.30
CA PHE A 19 -1.63 4.40 7.37
C PHE A 19 -2.60 4.22 8.54
N ILE A 20 -2.86 5.28 9.30
CA ILE A 20 -4.01 5.34 10.22
C ILE A 20 -5.25 5.67 9.39
N VAL A 21 -6.30 4.86 9.50
CA VAL A 21 -7.59 5.08 8.83
C VAL A 21 -8.60 5.58 9.86
N LYS A 22 -8.98 6.85 9.78
CA LYS A 22 -9.80 7.50 10.83
C LYS A 22 -11.28 7.15 10.77
N ASN A 23 -11.83 7.04 9.57
CA ASN A 23 -13.26 6.92 9.27
C ASN A 23 -13.64 5.54 8.69
N TYR A 24 -12.89 4.49 9.03
CA TYR A 24 -13.12 3.15 8.47
C TYR A 24 -14.58 2.69 8.62
N GLU A 25 -15.15 2.78 9.83
CA GLU A 25 -16.50 2.30 10.12
C GLU A 25 -17.55 3.00 9.27
N GLU A 26 -17.40 4.32 9.05
CA GLU A 26 -18.29 5.11 8.21
C GLU A 26 -18.21 4.65 6.75
N VAL A 27 -17.00 4.50 6.21
CA VAL A 27 -16.79 4.07 4.83
C VAL A 27 -17.31 2.64 4.60
N TYR A 28 -17.05 1.72 5.53
CA TYR A 28 -17.51 0.33 5.45
C TYR A 28 -19.03 0.20 5.55
N GLN A 29 -19.69 1.02 6.38
CA GLN A 29 -21.16 1.05 6.46
C GLN A 29 -21.82 1.57 5.18
N HIS A 30 -21.14 2.45 4.44
CA HIS A 30 -21.63 2.99 3.19
C HIS A 30 -21.36 2.08 1.97
N ASP A 31 -20.32 1.26 2.02
CA ASP A 31 -19.90 0.39 0.92
C ASP A 31 -19.26 -0.91 1.48
N GLU A 32 -20.06 -1.97 1.56
CA GLU A 32 -19.61 -3.28 2.05
C GLU A 32 -18.50 -3.90 1.18
N ASP A 33 -18.38 -3.48 -0.09
CA ASP A 33 -17.37 -3.95 -1.05
C ASP A 33 -16.11 -3.07 -1.06
N VAL A 34 -16.00 -2.06 -0.19
CA VAL A 34 -14.89 -1.10 -0.22
C VAL A 34 -13.52 -1.76 -0.02
N ILE A 35 -13.46 -2.87 0.72
CA ILE A 35 -12.22 -3.61 0.94
C ILE A 35 -11.74 -4.29 -0.34
N THR A 36 -12.64 -4.97 -1.04
CA THR A 36 -12.32 -5.57 -2.34
C THR A 36 -11.86 -4.52 -3.34
N LYS A 37 -12.55 -3.36 -3.38
CA LYS A 37 -12.15 -2.22 -4.23
C LYS A 37 -10.77 -1.70 -3.86
N LEU A 38 -10.46 -1.59 -2.57
CA LEU A 38 -9.15 -1.18 -2.09
C LEU A 38 -8.06 -2.14 -2.54
N GLU A 39 -8.25 -3.45 -2.38
CA GLU A 39 -7.26 -4.45 -2.79
C GLU A 39 -6.97 -4.39 -4.30
N ILE A 40 -8.00 -4.23 -5.13
CA ILE A 40 -7.87 -4.07 -6.59
C ILE A 40 -7.08 -2.82 -6.92
N ASN A 41 -7.48 -1.65 -6.38
CA ASN A 41 -6.83 -0.37 -6.69
C ASN A 41 -5.37 -0.34 -6.21
N LEU A 42 -5.05 -0.96 -5.07
CA LEU A 42 -3.67 -1.08 -4.58
C LEU A 42 -2.84 -1.96 -5.51
N THR A 43 -3.40 -3.09 -5.95
CA THR A 43 -2.73 -3.99 -6.89
C THR A 43 -2.45 -3.30 -8.23
N GLU A 44 -3.42 -2.55 -8.77
CA GLU A 44 -3.25 -1.75 -9.98
C GLU A 44 -2.23 -0.63 -9.81
N ALA A 45 -2.13 -0.07 -8.61
CA ALA A 45 -1.15 0.94 -8.24
C ALA A 45 0.25 0.37 -7.97
N GLY A 46 0.50 -0.93 -8.16
CA GLY A 46 1.82 -1.55 -7.95
C GLY A 46 2.16 -1.85 -6.49
N ALA A 47 1.14 -2.07 -5.66
CA ALA A 47 1.30 -2.38 -4.25
C ALA A 47 0.43 -3.57 -3.81
N ILE A 48 0.92 -4.32 -2.83
CA ILE A 48 0.21 -5.47 -2.26
C ILE A 48 -0.33 -5.07 -0.88
N PRO A 49 -1.64 -5.20 -0.62
CA PRO A 49 -2.19 -5.00 0.71
C PRO A 49 -1.60 -6.04 1.66
N ALA A 50 -0.86 -5.61 2.68
CA ALA A 50 -0.15 -6.51 3.58
C ALA A 50 -1.04 -6.98 4.73
N LYS A 51 -1.81 -6.05 5.31
CA LYS A 51 -2.85 -6.34 6.30
C LYS A 51 -3.65 -5.06 6.57
N ILE A 52 -4.97 -5.16 6.49
CA ILE A 52 -5.83 -4.11 7.03
C ILE A 52 -6.33 -4.60 8.40
N ASP A 53 -5.84 -3.97 9.45
CA ASP A 53 -6.21 -4.23 10.83
C ASP A 53 -7.19 -3.15 11.31
N PHE A 54 -8.48 -3.39 11.06
CA PHE A 54 -9.55 -2.45 11.34
C PHE A 54 -9.75 -2.12 12.83
N PRO A 55 -9.68 -3.08 13.78
CA PRO A 55 -9.66 -2.77 15.21
C PRO A 55 -8.56 -1.78 15.59
N SER A 56 -7.39 -1.91 14.96
CA SER A 56 -6.23 -1.04 15.19
C SER A 56 -6.28 0.25 14.38
N LYS A 57 -7.26 0.42 13.48
CA LYS A 57 -7.34 1.52 12.50
C LYS A 57 -6.10 1.60 11.61
N LEU A 58 -5.42 0.48 11.35
CA LEU A 58 -4.18 0.43 10.59
C LEU A 58 -4.38 -0.23 9.23
N CYS A 59 -3.97 0.44 8.16
CA CYS A 59 -3.86 -0.14 6.83
C CYS A 59 -2.38 -0.18 6.47
N CYS A 60 -1.79 -1.38 6.38
CA CYS A 60 -0.41 -1.54 5.95
C CYS A 60 -0.35 -2.14 4.55
N VAL A 61 0.49 -1.53 3.72
CA VAL A 61 0.64 -1.81 2.29
C VAL A 61 2.11 -2.03 2.00
N THR A 62 2.42 -3.07 1.23
CA THR A 62 3.76 -3.34 0.74
C THR A 62 3.86 -2.83 -0.70
N ILE A 63 4.67 -1.80 -0.91
CA ILE A 63 4.98 -1.29 -2.25
C ILE A 63 6.02 -2.22 -2.88
N THR A 64 5.66 -2.82 -4.01
CA THR A 64 6.53 -3.76 -4.75
C THR A 64 7.07 -3.15 -6.04
N ASP A 65 6.40 -2.12 -6.58
CA ASP A 65 6.92 -1.32 -7.69
C ASP A 65 7.72 -0.10 -7.16
N PRO A 66 9.03 -0.01 -7.43
CA PRO A 66 9.87 1.10 -6.96
C PRO A 66 9.48 2.49 -7.54
N ALA A 67 8.69 2.53 -8.62
CA ALA A 67 8.16 3.78 -9.16
C ALA A 67 7.01 4.37 -8.32
N VAL A 68 6.41 3.54 -7.46
CA VAL A 68 5.26 3.90 -6.64
C VAL A 68 5.73 4.52 -5.35
N LYS A 69 5.14 5.67 -5.01
CA LYS A 69 5.46 6.37 -3.77
C LYS A 69 4.35 6.20 -2.73
N PRO A 70 4.68 6.36 -1.44
CA PRO A 70 3.71 6.51 -0.36
C PRO A 70 2.48 7.38 -0.69
N GLU A 71 2.69 8.51 -1.36
CA GLU A 71 1.61 9.45 -1.68
C GLU A 71 0.64 8.86 -2.71
N ASN A 72 1.10 8.00 -3.62
CA ASN A 72 0.22 7.30 -4.56
C ASN A 72 -0.75 6.38 -3.81
N ILE A 73 -0.27 5.68 -2.80
CA ILE A 73 -1.09 4.80 -1.95
C ILE A 73 -2.06 5.62 -1.10
N GLN A 74 -1.62 6.76 -0.57
CA GLN A 74 -2.48 7.70 0.12
C GLN A 74 -3.66 8.14 -0.76
N HIS A 75 -3.39 8.53 -2.01
CA HIS A 75 -4.43 8.96 -2.94
C HIS A 75 -5.41 7.85 -3.29
N VAL A 76 -4.97 6.59 -3.39
CA VAL A 76 -5.87 5.44 -3.59
C VAL A 76 -6.84 5.30 -2.41
N LEU A 77 -6.34 5.43 -1.17
CA LEU A 77 -7.17 5.37 0.04
C LEU A 77 -8.17 6.54 0.08
N GLU A 78 -7.71 7.75 -0.18
CA GLU A 78 -8.55 8.96 -0.19
C GLU A 78 -9.63 8.91 -1.28
N ALA A 79 -9.31 8.37 -2.47
CA ALA A 79 -10.27 8.21 -3.57
C ALA A 79 -11.41 7.24 -3.24
N LEU A 80 -11.17 6.30 -2.33
CA LEU A 80 -12.18 5.37 -1.79
C LEU A 80 -12.93 5.95 -0.59
N GLY A 81 -12.67 7.21 -0.23
CA GLY A 81 -13.33 7.91 0.86
C GLY A 81 -12.67 7.71 2.22
N PHE A 82 -11.52 7.02 2.30
CA PHE A 82 -10.79 6.88 3.55
C PHE A 82 -10.04 8.17 3.91
N GLN A 83 -10.18 8.61 5.15
CA GLN A 83 -9.37 9.65 5.75
C GLN A 83 -8.15 8.99 6.39
N VAL A 84 -6.98 9.22 5.79
CA VAL A 84 -5.76 8.52 6.18
C VAL A 84 -4.63 9.45 6.61
N GLU A 85 -3.78 8.96 7.51
CA GLU A 85 -2.52 9.61 7.90
C GLU A 85 -1.37 8.63 7.77
N ILE A 86 -0.30 9.02 7.09
CA ILE A 86 0.92 8.21 6.97
C ILE A 86 1.57 8.08 8.34
N ILE A 87 1.85 6.84 8.74
CA ILE A 87 2.72 6.52 9.87
C ILE A 87 4.06 6.17 9.27
N ASP A 88 5.03 7.04 9.48
CA ASP A 88 6.39 6.90 8.97
C ASP A 88 6.91 5.47 9.20
N THR A 89 7.19 4.76 8.11
CA THR A 89 7.73 3.41 8.17
C THR A 89 9.23 3.49 8.09
N THR A 90 9.85 3.18 9.22
CA THR A 90 11.25 2.89 9.40
C THR A 90 11.80 2.13 8.20
N THR A 91 12.68 2.77 7.43
CA THR A 91 13.57 2.08 6.52
C THR A 91 14.32 1.05 7.38
N ARG A 92 14.05 -0.25 7.20
CA ARG A 92 14.93 -1.28 7.77
C ARG A 92 16.29 -1.11 7.09
N LYS A 93 17.16 -0.33 7.71
CA LYS A 93 18.61 -0.45 7.52
C LYS A 93 19.01 -1.71 8.27
N GLU A 94 19.09 -2.82 7.54
CA GLU A 94 19.93 -3.95 7.95
C GLU A 94 21.41 -3.52 8.00
#